data_AF-A0A660Y9M5-F1
#
_entry.id   AF-A0A660Y9M5-F1
#
_cell.length_a   1.000
_cell.length_b   1.000
_cell.length_c   1.000
_cell.angle_alpha   90.00
_cell.angle_beta   90.00
_cell.angle_gamma   90.00
#
_symmetry.space_group_name_H-M   'P 1'
#
loop_
_entity.id
_entity.type
_entity.pdbx_description
1 polymer ?
#
loop_
_entity_poly.entity_id
_entity_poly.type
_entity_poly.pdbx_seq_one_letter_code
_entity_poly.pdbx_strand_id
1 'polypeptide(L)' 'METLTLHLDENLVQRATFYSEKRGKSISRMVADYFSLLAEETSQAAYECTPVVRSLKGSLEGGQVTEDEYRHHLEEKYL' A
#
# COMPACT_ATOMS: atom_id res chain seq x y z
N MET A 1 -21.05 -11.45 12.43
CA MET A 1 -19.89 -11.11 13.28
C MET A 1 -18.94 -12.29 13.20
N GLU A 2 -17.74 -12.08 12.70
CA GLU A 2 -16.67 -13.09 12.74
C GLU A 2 -15.78 -12.82 13.96
N THR A 3 -15.31 -13.89 14.60
CA THR A 3 -14.48 -13.81 15.81
C THR A 3 -13.10 -14.37 15.54
N LEU A 4 -12.06 -13.58 15.77
CA LEU A 4 -10.66 -13.99 15.68
C LEU A 4 -10.10 -14.24 17.09
N THR A 5 -9.60 -15.44 17.34
CA THR A 5 -8.92 -15.79 18.59
C THR A 5 -7.41 -15.79 18.38
N LEU A 6 -6.69 -14.98 19.15
CA LEU A 6 -5.23 -14.88 19.12
C LEU A 6 -4.63 -15.63 20.30
N HIS A 7 -3.69 -16.54 20.03
CA HIS A 7 -2.87 -17.15 21.07
C HIS A 7 -1.68 -16.25 21.35
N LEU A 8 -1.64 -15.67 22.55
CA LEU A 8 -0.60 -14.74 23.01
C LEU A 8 -0.01 -15.25 24.32
N ASP A 9 1.25 -14.88 24.58
CA ASP A 9 1.89 -15.14 25.87
C ASP A 9 1.15 -14.39 27.00
N GLU A 10 1.08 -14.99 28.19
CA GLU A 10 0.37 -14.44 29.34
C GLU A 10 0.88 -13.05 29.74
N ASN A 11 2.20 -12.82 29.65
CA ASN A 11 2.80 -11.51 29.94
C ASN A 11 2.39 -10.46 28.90
N LEU A 12 2.11 -10.87 27.67
CA LEU A 12 1.65 -9.97 26.62
C LEU A 12 0.18 -9.60 26.82
N VAL A 13 -0.66 -10.56 27.24
CA VAL A 13 -2.06 -10.31 27.59
C VAL A 13 -2.16 -9.31 28.73
N GLN A 14 -1.38 -9.47 29.80
CA GLN A 14 -1.38 -8.54 30.94
C GLN A 14 -0.98 -7.12 30.53
N ARG A 15 0.07 -6.98 29.71
CA ARG A 15 0.51 -5.68 29.20
C ARG A 15 -0.54 -5.03 28.31
N ALA A 16 -1.20 -5.80 27.45
CA ALA A 16 -2.26 -5.31 26.58
C ALA A 16 -3.44 -4.79 27.39
N THR A 17 -3.88 -5.53 28.42
CA THR A 17 -4.95 -5.11 29.33
C THR A 17 -4.58 -3.81 30.05
N PHE A 18 -3.40 -3.74 30.67
CA PHE A 18 -2.95 -2.51 31.34
C PHE A 18 -2.91 -1.31 30.39
N TYR A 19 -2.43 -1.51 29.17
CA TYR A 19 -2.38 -0.45 28.17
C TYR A 19 -3.78 -0.01 27.72
N SER A 20 -4.72 -0.95 27.60
CA SER A 20 -6.11 -0.71 27.24
C SER A 20 -6.84 0.15 28.28
N GLU A 21 -6.65 -0.16 29.56
CA GLU A 21 -7.21 0.59 30.68
C GLU A 21 -6.63 2.00 30.74
N LYS A 22 -5.30 2.12 30.62
CA LYS A 22 -4.60 3.42 30.64
C LYS A 22 -5.03 4.34 29.50
N ARG A 23 -5.34 3.79 28.32
CA ARG A 23 -5.74 4.55 27.13
C ARG A 23 -7.26 4.70 26.98
N GLY A 24 -8.06 4.05 27.83
CA GLY A 24 -9.52 4.05 27.74
C GLY A 24 -10.07 3.43 26.45
N LYS A 25 -9.31 2.54 25.80
CA LYS A 25 -9.68 1.89 24.54
C LYS A 25 -9.66 0.38 24.71
N SER A 26 -10.65 -0.33 24.21
CA SER A 26 -10.66 -1.80 24.29
C SER A 26 -9.54 -2.42 23.45
N ILE A 27 -9.02 -3.57 23.91
CA ILE A 27 -7.99 -4.33 23.18
C ILE A 27 -8.47 -4.67 21.77
N SER A 28 -9.73 -5.11 21.62
CA SER A 28 -10.31 -5.41 20.31
C SER A 28 -10.28 -4.20 19.37
N ARG A 29 -10.51 -2.99 19.88
CA ARG A 29 -10.42 -1.77 19.07
C ARG A 29 -8.99 -1.45 18.67
N MET A 30 -8.02 -1.64 19.58
CA MET A 30 -6.60 -1.44 19.26
C MET A 30 -6.12 -2.40 18.17
N VAL A 31 -6.51 -3.67 18.26
CA VAL A 31 -6.17 -4.68 17.26
C VAL A 31 -6.86 -4.40 15.92
N ALA A 32 -8.12 -3.96 15.95
CA ALA A 32 -8.83 -3.55 14.73
C ALA A 32 -8.14 -2.37 14.04
N ASP A 33 -7.80 -1.32 14.79
CA ASP A 33 -7.08 -0.15 14.26
C ASP A 33 -5.72 -0.59 13.66
N TYR A 34 -5.00 -1.53 14.29
CA TYR A 34 -3.75 -2.08 13.75
C TYR A 34 -3.95 -2.88 12.45
N PHE A 35 -4.97 -3.73 12.37
CA PHE A 35 -5.28 -4.45 11.14
C PHE A 35 -5.69 -3.50 9.99
N SER A 36 -6.37 -2.40 10.29
CA SER A 36 -6.67 -1.37 9.29
C SER A 36 -5.39 -0.75 8.71
N LEU A 37 -4.39 -0.45 9.55
CA LEU A 37 -3.10 0.07 9.08
C LEU A 37 -2.35 -0.94 8.21
N LEU A 38 -2.32 -2.22 8.60
CA LEU A 38 -1.70 -3.27 7.78
C LEU A 38 -2.41 -3.45 6.42
N ALA A 39 -3.75 -3.30 6.40
CA ALA A 39 -4.52 -3.33 5.17
C ALA A 39 -4.20 -2.13 4.27
N GLU A 40 -3.99 -0.94 4.85
CA GLU A 40 -3.56 0.26 4.12
C GLU A 40 -2.15 0.11 3.54
N GLU A 41 -1.19 -0.43 4.29
CA GLU A 41 0.16 -0.73 3.79
C GLU A 41 0.12 -1.78 2.66
N THR A 42 -0.72 -2.80 2.78
CA THR A 42 -0.90 -3.81 1.71
C THR A 42 -1.61 -3.21 0.50
N SER A 43 -2.46 -2.20 0.69
CA SER A 43 -3.14 -1.49 -0.40
C SER A 43 -2.22 -0.53 -1.19
N GLN A 44 -0.96 -0.34 -0.76
CA GLN A 44 0.07 0.25 -1.64
C GLN A 44 0.35 -0.63 -2.89
N ALA A 45 -0.13 -1.87 -2.93
CA ALA A 45 -0.09 -2.72 -4.12
C ALA A 45 -1.12 -2.35 -5.20
N ALA A 46 -1.99 -1.36 -4.95
CA ALA A 46 -2.88 -0.82 -5.96
C ALA A 46 -2.78 0.70 -5.99
N TYR A 47 -1.63 1.21 -6.45
CA TYR A 47 -1.74 2.30 -7.42
C TYR A 47 -2.60 1.73 -8.57
N GLU A 48 -3.92 1.85 -8.47
CA GLU A 48 -4.80 1.62 -9.59
C GLU A 48 -4.31 2.55 -10.68
N CYS A 49 -3.52 2.00 -11.62
CA CYS A 49 -3.09 2.74 -12.79
C CYS A 49 -4.37 3.31 -13.40
N THR A 50 -4.47 4.63 -13.43
CA THR A 50 -5.60 5.31 -14.05
C THR A 50 -5.79 4.72 -15.46
N PRO A 51 -7.02 4.71 -16.01
CA PRO A 51 -7.27 4.07 -17.31
C PRO A 51 -6.27 4.49 -18.39
N VAL A 52 -5.83 5.75 -18.36
CA VAL A 52 -4.79 6.31 -19.23
C VAL A 52 -3.42 5.65 -18.96
N VAL A 53 -2.94 5.62 -17.71
CA VAL A 53 -1.66 4.99 -17.37
C VAL A 53 -1.67 3.49 -17.70
N ARG A 54 -2.81 2.80 -17.49
CA ARG A 54 -2.97 1.40 -17.88
C ARG A 54 -2.86 1.20 -19.40
N SER A 55 -3.40 2.11 -20.20
CA SER A 55 -3.30 2.05 -21.67
C SER A 55 -1.90 2.33 -22.21
N LEU A 56 -1.11 3.13 -21.49
CA LEU A 56 0.26 3.50 -21.88
C LEU A 56 1.32 2.51 -21.36
N LYS A 57 1.02 1.81 -20.26
CA LYS A 57 1.92 0.82 -19.67
C LYS A 57 2.13 -0.33 -20.65
N GLY A 58 3.36 -0.50 -21.14
CA GLY A 58 3.73 -1.53 -22.10
C GLY A 58 3.59 -1.11 -23.58
N SER A 59 3.13 0.10 -23.89
CA SER A 59 3.02 0.56 -25.29
C SER A 59 4.36 0.68 -26.03
N LEU A 60 5.47 0.67 -25.30
CA LEU A 60 6.85 0.68 -25.83
C LEU A 60 7.59 -0.64 -25.56
N GLU A 61 6.89 -1.68 -25.10
CA GLU A 61 7.52 -2.98 -24.83
C GLU A 61 8.02 -3.61 -26.13
N GLY A 62 9.32 -3.90 -26.19
CA GLY A 62 9.99 -4.40 -27.40
C GLY A 62 10.34 -3.33 -28.44
N GLY A 63 10.04 -2.05 -28.17
CA GLY A 63 10.49 -0.94 -29.01
C GLY A 63 11.98 -0.69 -28.83
N GLN A 64 12.71 -0.56 -29.95
CA GLN A 64 14.13 -0.15 -29.95
C GLN A 64 14.31 1.36 -29.90
N VAL A 65 13.34 2.08 -29.30
CA VAL A 65 13.39 3.55 -29.25
C VAL A 65 14.39 3.96 -28.19
N THR A 66 15.43 4.66 -28.62
CA THR A 66 16.48 5.21 -27.77
C THR A 66 16.18 6.65 -27.39
N GLU A 67 16.80 7.11 -26.30
CA GLU A 67 16.62 8.50 -25.85
C GLU A 67 17.12 9.52 -26.87
N ASP A 68 18.17 9.18 -27.64
CA ASP A 68 18.72 10.06 -28.67
C ASP A 68 17.79 10.22 -29.88
N GLU A 69 17.07 9.17 -30.28
CA GLU A 69 16.03 9.28 -31.31
C GLU A 69 14.88 10.18 -30.85
N TYR A 70 14.52 10.11 -29.56
CA TYR A 70 13.51 11.01 -29.01
C TYR A 70 13.98 12.47 -28.99
N ARG A 71 15.25 12.72 -28.65
CA ARG A 71 15.84 14.08 -28.69
C ARG A 71 15.86 14.64 -30.10
N HIS A 72 16.27 13.85 -31.09
CA HIS A 72 16.26 14.28 -32.49
C HIS A 72 14.84 14.57 -32.98
N HIS A 73 13.85 13.77 -32.60
CA HIS A 73 12.44 14.06 -32.89
C HIS A 73 11.98 15.40 -32.29
N LEU A 74 12.39 15.71 -31.06
CA LEU A 74 12.05 16.98 -30.41
C LEU A 74 12.70 18.17 -31.12
N GLU A 75 13.94 18.02 -31.58
CA GLU A 75 14.61 19.04 -32.38
C GLU A 75 13.84 19.32 -33.68
N GLU A 76 13.51 18.29 -34.48
CA GLU A 76 12.74 18.49 -35.73
C GLU A 76 11.33 19.04 -35.51
N LYS A 77 10.73 18.75 -34.36
CA LYS A 77 9.35 19.17 -34.07
C LYS A 77 9.26 20.62 -33.60
N TYR A 78 10.30 21.15 -32.97
CA TYR A 78 10.27 22.45 -32.29
C TYR A 78 11.33 23.45 -32.75
N LEU A 79 12.38 23.02 -33.46
CA LEU A 79 13.36 23.88 -34.15
C LEU A 79 13.14 23.87 -35.66
#